data_AF-A0A6N2YKD8-F1
#
_entry.id   AF-A0A6N2YKD8-F1
#
_cell.length_a   1.000
_cell.length_b   1.000
_cell.length_c   1.000
_cell.angle_alpha   90.00
_cell.angle_beta   90.00
_cell.angle_gamma   90.00
#
_symmetry.space_group_name_H-M   'P 1'
#
loop_
_entity.id
_entity.type
_entity.pdbx_description
1 polymer ?
#
loop_
_entity_poly.entity_id
_entity_poly.type
_entity_poly.pdbx_seq_one_letter_code
_entity_poly.pdbx_strand_id
1 'polypeptide(L)'
;MENKTIPASELPQISGVIKDVVNMGLWFLYEIRCESNKNAKYALSTDKNEFLLDEDGNILSPLPKEDKIEYISKITFTGIPSVPTVNMPSI
;
A
#
# COMPACT_ATOMS: atom_id res chain seq x y z
N MET A 1 8.43 -5.52 -12.10
CA MET A 1 7.41 -4.95 -11.19
C MET A 1 7.18 -3.52 -11.60
N GLU A 2 5.94 -3.19 -11.96
CA GLU A 2 5.56 -1.87 -12.48
C GLU A 2 5.05 -0.96 -11.33
N ASN A 3 5.00 0.36 -11.55
CA ASN A 3 4.33 1.27 -10.62
C ASN A 3 2.90 1.51 -11.11
N LYS A 4 1.92 1.42 -10.22
CA LYS A 4 0.50 1.61 -10.51
C LYS A 4 -0.08 2.59 -9.51
N THR A 5 -0.72 3.63 -10.01
CA THR A 5 -1.41 4.60 -9.16
C THR A 5 -2.91 4.31 -9.17
N ILE A 6 -3.49 4.18 -7.98
CA ILE A 6 -4.93 3.94 -7.80
C ILE A 6 -5.59 5.08 -7.02
N PRO A 7 -6.90 5.32 -7.16
CA PRO A 7 -7.61 6.29 -6.34
C PRO A 7 -7.58 5.89 -4.86
N ALA A 8 -7.46 6.86 -3.96
CA ALA A 8 -7.58 6.61 -2.52
C ALA A 8 -8.92 5.96 -2.12
N SER A 9 -9.96 6.08 -2.93
CA SER A 9 -11.26 5.44 -2.70
C SER A 9 -11.28 3.94 -2.98
N GLU A 10 -10.32 3.39 -3.72
CA GLU A 10 -10.28 1.94 -4.02
C GLU A 10 -9.88 1.07 -2.83
N LEU A 11 -9.18 1.64 -1.85
CA LEU A 11 -8.87 0.96 -0.59
C LEU A 11 -9.50 1.71 0.57
N PRO A 12 -10.84 1.65 0.72
CA PRO A 12 -11.56 2.46 1.70
C PRO A 12 -11.18 2.13 3.14
N GLN A 13 -10.75 0.90 3.43
CA GLN A 13 -10.40 0.45 4.77
C GLN A 13 -9.00 0.88 5.21
N ILE A 14 -8.16 1.30 4.25
CA ILE A 14 -6.86 1.88 4.57
C ILE A 14 -7.06 3.34 4.97
N SER A 15 -6.61 3.69 6.17
CA SER A 15 -6.68 5.07 6.68
C SER A 15 -5.88 6.05 5.81
N GLY A 16 -6.30 7.32 5.77
CA GLY A 16 -5.58 8.37 5.04
C GLY A 16 -4.09 8.44 5.39
N VAL A 17 -3.76 8.30 6.68
CA VAL A 17 -2.37 8.30 7.17
C VAL A 17 -1.53 7.20 6.53
N ILE A 18 -2.07 5.99 6.38
CA ILE A 18 -1.34 4.89 5.73
C ILE A 18 -1.10 5.21 4.25
N LYS A 19 -2.08 5.83 3.58
CA LYS A 19 -1.96 6.22 2.18
C LYS A 19 -0.92 7.33 1.99
N ASP A 20 -0.86 8.30 2.91
CA ASP A 20 0.17 9.33 2.94
C ASP A 20 1.58 8.74 3.12
N VAL A 21 1.79 7.85 4.10
CA VAL A 21 3.12 7.25 4.32
C VAL A 21 3.56 6.35 3.17
N VAL A 22 2.62 5.70 2.47
CA VAL A 22 2.91 4.96 1.23
C VAL A 22 3.36 5.91 0.12
N ASN A 23 2.66 7.04 -0.07
CA ASN A 23 3.02 8.04 -1.07
C ASN A 23 4.35 8.77 -0.76
N MET A 24 4.66 8.96 0.51
CA MET A 24 5.95 9.48 0.97
C MET A 24 7.10 8.46 0.82
N GLY A 25 6.79 7.21 0.47
CA GLY A 25 7.77 6.15 0.29
C GLY A 25 8.36 5.60 1.60
N LEU A 26 7.69 5.86 2.73
CA LEU A 26 8.06 5.29 4.03
C LEU A 26 7.61 3.83 4.12
N TRP A 27 6.38 3.55 3.70
CA TRP A 27 5.83 2.21 3.58
C TRP A 27 5.58 1.85 2.12
N PHE A 28 5.45 0.56 1.84
CA PHE A 28 5.24 0.08 0.48
C PHE A 28 4.01 -0.81 0.38
N LEU A 29 3.11 -0.45 -0.52
CA LEU A 29 1.96 -1.26 -0.86
C LEU A 29 2.20 -1.92 -2.21
N TYR A 30 1.93 -3.22 -2.29
CA TYR A 30 2.08 -3.99 -3.51
C TYR A 30 0.78 -4.70 -3.86
N GLU A 31 0.46 -4.75 -5.14
CA GLU A 31 -0.52 -5.68 -5.69
C GLU A 31 0.17 -7.03 -5.86
N ILE A 32 -0.47 -8.08 -5.35
CA ILE A 32 0.11 -9.42 -5.29
C ILE A 32 -0.87 -10.49 -5.78
N ARG A 33 -0.32 -11.66 -6.11
CA ARG A 33 -1.06 -12.92 -6.14
C ARG A 33 -0.45 -13.88 -5.12
N CYS A 34 -1.30 -14.39 -4.24
CA CYS A 34 -0.94 -15.41 -3.26
C CYS A 34 -1.71 -16.69 -3.60
N GLU A 35 -0.99 -17.77 -3.88
CA GLU A 35 -1.63 -19.07 -4.20
C GLU A 35 -2.36 -19.64 -2.99
N SER A 36 -1.81 -19.45 -1.78
CA SER A 36 -2.37 -19.95 -0.53
C SER A 36 -3.58 -19.16 -0.04
N ASN A 37 -3.71 -17.89 -0.44
CA ASN A 37 -4.81 -17.03 -0.01
C ASN A 37 -5.39 -16.24 -1.18
N LYS A 38 -6.46 -16.80 -1.77
CA LYS A 38 -7.17 -16.20 -2.92
C LYS A 38 -7.84 -14.86 -2.61
N ASN A 39 -8.08 -14.55 -1.33
CA ASN A 39 -8.66 -13.29 -0.93
C ASN A 39 -7.61 -12.17 -0.79
N ALA A 40 -6.33 -12.52 -0.69
CA ALA A 40 -5.26 -11.54 -0.60
C ALA A 40 -4.98 -10.95 -1.99
N LYS A 41 -5.19 -9.64 -2.13
CA LYS A 41 -4.87 -8.88 -3.36
C LYS A 41 -3.73 -7.90 -3.18
N TYR A 42 -3.48 -7.45 -1.95
CA TYR A 42 -2.39 -6.52 -1.68
C TYR A 42 -1.50 -7.00 -0.54
N ALA A 43 -0.26 -6.54 -0.54
CA ALA A 43 0.70 -6.70 0.55
C ALA A 43 1.18 -5.32 1.00
N LEU A 44 0.97 -5.00 2.28
CA LEU A 44 1.47 -3.78 2.91
C LEU A 44 2.74 -4.11 3.68
N SER A 45 3.87 -3.58 3.22
CA SER A 45 5.17 -3.68 3.85
C SER A 45 5.46 -2.39 4.64
N THR A 46 5.59 -2.54 5.95
CA THR A 46 5.93 -1.47 6.90
C THR A 46 7.36 -1.64 7.38
N ASP A 47 7.90 -0.72 8.17
CA ASP A 47 9.27 -0.81 8.72
C ASP A 47 9.55 -2.09 9.51
N LYS A 48 8.51 -2.72 10.09
CA LYS A 48 8.67 -3.85 11.02
C LYS A 48 7.95 -5.10 10.59
N ASN A 49 6.86 -4.97 9.85
CA ASN A 49 5.94 -6.06 9.56
C ASN A 49 5.38 -5.94 8.14
N GLU A 50 4.98 -7.08 7.60
CA GLU A 50 4.31 -7.17 6.31
C GLU A 50 2.95 -7.84 6.51
N PHE A 51 1.93 -7.31 5.85
CA PHE A 51 0.54 -7.73 6.01
C PHE A 51 -0.10 -8.01 4.66
N LEU A 52 -0.86 -9.10 4.57
CA LEU A 52 -1.77 -9.38 3.47
C LEU A 52 -3.06 -8.59 3.67
N LEU A 53 -3.50 -7.92 2.61
CA LEU A 53 -4.76 -7.20 2.57
C LEU A 53 -5.69 -7.80 1.50
N ASP A 54 -7.00 -7.71 1.77
CA ASP A 54 -8.02 -7.97 0.77
C ASP A 54 -8.20 -6.81 -0.22
N GLU A 55 -9.18 -6.92 -1.11
CA GLU A 55 -9.44 -5.92 -2.15
C GLU A 55 -9.92 -4.56 -1.63
N ASP A 56 -10.49 -4.51 -0.43
CA ASP A 56 -10.95 -3.27 0.22
C ASP A 56 -9.87 -2.66 1.13
N GLY A 57 -8.80 -3.41 1.39
CA GLY A 57 -7.66 -3.01 2.23
C GLY A 57 -7.76 -3.44 3.69
N ASN A 58 -8.64 -4.40 4.02
CA ASN A 58 -8.66 -5.01 5.35
C ASN A 58 -7.46 -5.92 5.53
N ILE A 59 -6.89 -5.91 6.73
CA ILE A 59 -5.80 -6.84 7.09
C ILE A 59 -6.40 -8.25 7.23
N LEU A 60 -5.93 -9.17 6.39
CA LEU A 60 -6.28 -10.59 6.47
C LEU A 60 -5.36 -11.32 7.45
N SER A 61 -4.05 -11.18 7.28
CA SER A 61 -3.03 -11.83 8.09
C SER A 61 -1.67 -11.19 7.89
N PRO A 62 -0.67 -11.48 8.75
CA PRO A 62 0.72 -11.20 8.42
C PRO A 62 1.15 -11.93 7.14
N LEU A 63 2.14 -11.38 6.44
CA LEU A 63 2.75 -12.02 5.27
C LEU A 63 3.44 -13.32 5.71
N PRO A 64 3.07 -14.49 5.17
CA PRO A 64 3.73 -15.74 5.54
C PRO A 64 5.12 -15.79 4.91
N LYS A 65 6.14 -16.17 5.70
CA LYS A 65 7.55 -16.21 5.25
C LYS A 65 7.84 -17.25 4.17
N GLU A 66 7.00 -18.27 4.05
CA GLU A 66 7.20 -19.43 3.18
C GLU A 66 6.25 -19.44 1.97
N ASP A 67 5.42 -18.41 1.83
CA ASP A 67 4.41 -18.36 0.78
C ASP A 67 4.99 -17.90 -0.56
N LYS A 68 4.51 -18.50 -1.65
CA LYS A 68 4.83 -18.04 -3.00
C LYS A 68 3.94 -16.85 -3.34
N ILE A 69 4.48 -15.67 -3.04
CA ILE A 69 3.82 -14.40 -3.35
C ILE A 69 4.42 -13.84 -4.64
N GLU A 70 3.60 -13.70 -5.67
CA GLU A 70 3.95 -13.00 -6.89
C GLU A 70 3.63 -11.51 -6.72
N TYR A 71 4.66 -10.66 -6.77
CA TYR A 71 4.52 -9.21 -6.71
C TYR A 71 4.32 -8.64 -8.12
N ILE A 72 3.16 -8.04 -8.37
CA ILE A 72 2.74 -7.58 -9.69
C ILE A 72 3.13 -6.11 -9.87
N SER A 73 2.60 -5.27 -8.99
CA SER A 73 2.70 -3.81 -9.10
C SER A 73 3.00 -3.18 -7.74
N LYS A 74 3.78 -2.11 -7.71
CA LYS A 74 3.90 -1.22 -6.56
C LYS A 74 2.82 -0.15 -6.64
N ILE A 75 2.05 0.01 -5.57
CA ILE A 75 0.89 0.89 -5.51
C ILE A 75 1.27 2.23 -4.89
N THR A 76 0.80 3.31 -5.53
CA THR A 76 0.68 4.65 -4.95
C THR A 76 -0.75 5.15 -5.07
N PHE A 77 -1.12 6.14 -4.27
CA PHE A 77 -2.47 6.66 -4.21
C PHE A 77 -2.59 8.04 -4.88
N THR A 78 -3.69 8.27 -5.59
CA THR A 78 -4.11 9.59 -6.07
C THR A 78 -5.37 10.07 -5.38
N GLY A 79 -5.68 11.37 -5.48
CA GLY A 79 -6.85 11.98 -4.86
C GLY A 79 -6.74 12.20 -3.35
N ILE A 80 -5.52 12.10 -2.80
CA ILE A 80 -5.22 12.56 -1.45
C ILE A 80 -4.89 14.05 -1.55
N PRO A 81 -5.54 14.93 -0.76
CA PRO A 81 -5.18 16.33 -0.75
C PRO A 81 -3.71 16.44 -0.34
N SER A 82 -2.85 16.77 -1.29
CA SER A 82 -1.45 17.07 -0.98
C SER A 82 -1.44 18.17 0.06
N VAL A 83 -0.87 17.91 1.24
CA VAL A 83 -0.50 19.01 2.12
C VAL A 83 0.33 19.98 1.28
N PRO A 84 -0.07 21.26 1.16
CA PRO A 84 0.71 22.21 0.40
C PRO A 84 2.11 22.15 0.98
N THR A 85 3.09 21.85 0.12
CA THR A 85 4.49 22.07 0.43
C THR A 85 4.58 23.53 0.85
N VAL A 86 4.67 23.79 2.15
CA VAL A 86 4.97 25.12 2.67
C VAL A 86 6.29 25.47 2.00
N ASN A 87 6.25 26.37 1.03
CA ASN A 87 7.44 26.99 0.47
C ASN A 87 8.14 27.63 1.67
N MET A 88 9.12 26.94 2.24
CA MET A 88 9.96 27.49 3.27
C MET A 88 10.66 28.67 2.60
N PRO A 89 10.46 29.92 3.07
CA PRO A 89 11.15 31.05 2.48
C PRO A 89 12.65 30.81 2.67
N SER A 90 13.41 30.85 1.58
CA SER A 90 14.86 30.89 1.64
C SER A 90 15.26 32.09 2.50
N ILE A 91 15.82 31.83 3.68
CA ILE A 91 16.50 32.83 4.49
C ILE A 91 17.87 33.12 3.86
#